data_AF-A0A7Y2CBC6-F1
#
_entry.id   AF-A0A7Y2CBC6-F1
#
_cell.length_a   1.000
_cell.length_b   1.000
_cell.length_c   1.000
_cell.angle_alpha   90.00
_cell.angle_beta   90.00
_cell.angle_gamma   90.00
#
_symmetry.space_group_name_H-M   'P 1'
#
loop_
_entity.id
_entity.type
_entity.pdbx_description
1 polymer ?
#
loop_
_entity_poly.entity_id
_entity_poly.type
_entity_poly.pdbx_seq_one_letter_code
_entity_poly.pdbx_strand_id
1 'polypeptide(L)'
;MGDIDRLIDEFGGSKTLISVPGARLRELLSENNISKVDFLSLDIEGGELDVIKTILEDGIDVQLCTIENRDRNSSLWRLMRKHGYHLIAKVASDEVYFRSARSYLATMFATRRLLRPMT
;
A
#
# COMPACT_ATOMS: atom_id res chain seq x y z
N MET A 1 9.46 -16.25 -19.53
CA MET A 1 9.08 -15.36 -20.64
C MET A 1 8.12 -14.36 -20.05
N GLY A 2 8.46 -13.07 -20.04
CA GLY A 2 7.61 -12.05 -19.42
C GLY A 2 6.33 -11.84 -20.23
N ASP A 3 5.28 -11.31 -19.60
CA ASP A 3 4.00 -11.09 -20.28
C ASP A 3 4.14 -10.23 -21.53
N ILE A 4 5.01 -9.22 -21.50
CA ILE A 4 5.35 -8.39 -22.68
C ILE A 4 6.03 -9.20 -23.80
N ASP A 5 6.91 -10.13 -23.47
CA ASP A 5 7.59 -10.97 -24.48
C ASP A 5 6.58 -11.81 -25.25
N ARG A 6 5.64 -12.43 -24.50
CA ARG A 6 4.57 -13.22 -25.08
C ARG A 6 3.66 -12.39 -25.98
N LEU A 7 3.31 -11.17 -25.56
CA LEU A 7 2.45 -10.29 -26.35
C LEU A 7 3.10 -9.84 -27.66
N ILE A 8 4.41 -9.57 -27.65
CA ILE A 8 5.16 -9.23 -28.86
C ILE A 8 5.22 -10.42 -29.82
N ASP A 9 5.42 -11.64 -29.30
CA ASP A 9 5.43 -12.85 -30.13
C ASP A 9 4.06 -13.14 -30.76
N GLU A 10 2.97 -12.89 -30.03
CA GLU A 10 1.59 -13.21 -30.48
C GLU A 10 1.01 -12.13 -31.42
N PHE A 11 1.26 -10.85 -31.14
CA PHE A 11 0.61 -9.73 -31.83
C PHE A 11 1.59 -8.83 -32.61
N GLY A 12 2.89 -9.11 -32.56
CA GLY A 12 3.93 -8.24 -33.08
C GLY A 12 4.24 -7.05 -32.15
N GLY A 13 5.20 -6.22 -32.55
CA GLY A 13 5.60 -5.02 -31.81
C GLY A 13 7.10 -4.94 -31.56
N SER A 14 7.52 -3.97 -30.75
CA SER A 14 8.91 -3.84 -30.32
C SER A 14 8.98 -3.40 -28.85
N LYS A 15 10.06 -3.79 -28.17
CA LYS A 15 10.39 -3.34 -26.82
C LYS A 15 11.75 -2.66 -26.83
N THR A 16 11.89 -1.65 -25.99
CA THR A 16 13.15 -0.95 -25.76
C THR A 16 13.38 -0.87 -24.26
N LEU A 17 14.59 -1.24 -23.82
CA LEU A 17 15.01 -1.00 -22.45
C LEU A 17 15.54 0.43 -22.35
N ILE A 18 14.96 1.20 -21.42
CA ILE A 18 15.42 2.54 -21.09
C ILE A 18 15.83 2.59 -19.62
N SER A 19 16.87 3.36 -19.33
CA SER A 19 17.26 3.66 -17.96
C SER A 19 16.54 4.92 -17.51
N VAL A 20 15.87 4.87 -16.35
CA VAL A 20 15.20 6.00 -15.74
C VAL A 20 15.85 6.31 -14.38
N PRO A 21 16.08 7.58 -14.04
CA PRO A 21 16.54 7.94 -12.69
C PRO A 21 15.53 7.50 -11.63
N GLY A 22 16.01 6.85 -10.59
CA GLY A 22 15.23 6.53 -9.39
C GLY A 22 15.58 7.50 -8.25
N ALA A 23 14.62 7.78 -7.38
CA ALA A 23 14.81 8.54 -6.15
C ALA A 23 14.12 7.84 -4.98
N ARG A 24 14.59 8.04 -3.75
CA ARG A 24 13.88 7.52 -2.58
C ARG A 24 12.67 8.40 -2.31
N LEU A 25 11.54 7.78 -1.99
CA LEU A 25 10.31 8.53 -1.65
C LEU A 25 10.55 9.54 -0.51
N ARG A 26 11.31 9.16 0.51
CA ARG A 26 11.67 10.05 1.63
C ARG A 26 12.38 11.34 1.17
N GLU A 27 13.30 11.22 0.21
CA GLU A 27 14.05 12.37 -0.32
C GLU A 27 13.10 13.31 -1.06
N LEU A 28 12.26 12.76 -1.95
CA LEU A 28 11.26 13.53 -2.69
C LEU A 28 10.28 14.25 -1.75
N LEU A 29 9.79 13.57 -0.71
CA LEU A 29 8.90 14.21 0.27
C LEU A 29 9.60 15.34 1.02
N SER A 30 10.85 15.13 1.45
CA SER A 30 11.64 16.14 2.16
C SER A 30 11.92 17.36 1.29
N GLU A 31 12.31 17.17 0.03
CA GLU A 31 12.57 18.26 -0.93
C GLU A 31 11.33 19.12 -1.18
N ASN A 32 10.14 18.52 -1.10
CA ASN A 32 8.87 19.21 -1.30
C ASN A 32 8.23 19.69 0.02
N ASN A 33 8.94 19.61 1.16
CA ASN A 33 8.43 19.97 2.48
C ASN A 33 7.14 19.23 2.88
N ILE A 34 7.00 17.98 2.42
CA ILE A 34 5.85 17.12 2.72
C ILE A 34 6.22 16.23 3.91
N SER A 35 5.63 16.53 5.07
CA SER A 35 5.84 15.76 6.31
C SER A 35 4.79 14.70 6.56
N LYS A 36 3.65 14.76 5.86
CA LYS A 36 2.51 13.85 6.01
C LYS A 36 1.89 13.54 4.66
N VAL A 37 1.58 12.27 4.45
CA VAL A 37 0.86 11.75 3.28
C VAL A 37 -0.51 11.30 3.74
N ASP A 38 -1.56 12.02 3.32
CA ASP A 38 -2.93 11.65 3.70
C ASP A 38 -3.37 10.35 3.03
N PHE A 39 -2.94 10.13 1.78
CA PHE A 39 -3.27 8.95 1.01
C PHE A 39 -2.10 8.50 0.11
N LEU A 40 -1.79 7.20 0.15
CA LEU A 40 -0.82 6.54 -0.72
C LEU A 40 -1.47 5.37 -1.45
N SER A 41 -1.42 5.36 -2.78
CA SER A 41 -1.72 4.16 -3.57
C SER A 41 -0.42 3.53 -4.05
N LEU A 42 -0.25 2.23 -3.78
CA LEU A 42 0.92 1.47 -4.19
C LEU A 42 0.51 0.29 -5.06
N ASP A 43 0.83 0.42 -6.35
CA ASP A 43 0.61 -0.58 -7.39
C ASP A 43 1.81 -0.49 -8.35
N ILE A 44 2.75 -1.43 -8.24
CA ILE A 44 4.05 -1.38 -8.94
C ILE A 44 4.34 -2.67 -9.72
N GLU A 45 3.31 -3.48 -9.98
CA GLU A 45 3.40 -4.76 -10.68
C GLU A 45 4.44 -5.72 -10.04
N GLY A 46 4.59 -5.65 -8.71
CA GLY A 46 5.49 -6.49 -7.91
C GLY A 46 6.49 -5.71 -7.03
N GLY A 47 6.75 -6.23 -5.83
CA GLY A 47 7.72 -5.68 -4.88
C GLY A 47 7.10 -4.77 -3.81
N GLU A 48 5.77 -4.75 -3.71
CA GLU A 48 4.99 -3.91 -2.81
C GLU A 48 5.42 -4.10 -1.35
N LEU A 49 5.70 -5.34 -0.94
CA LEU A 49 6.12 -5.66 0.42
C LEU A 49 7.45 -4.98 0.79
N ASP A 50 8.42 -4.98 -0.13
CA ASP A 50 9.75 -4.39 0.10
C ASP A 50 9.70 -2.86 0.10
N VAL A 51 8.89 -2.28 -0.79
CA VAL A 51 8.65 -0.83 -0.80
C VAL A 51 7.94 -0.38 0.47
N ILE A 52 6.89 -1.09 0.92
CA ILE A 52 6.19 -0.76 2.16
C ILE A 52 7.10 -0.91 3.36
N LYS A 53 7.94 -1.95 3.41
CA LYS A 53 8.95 -2.09 4.47
C LYS A 53 9.86 -0.87 4.50
N THR A 54 10.34 -0.42 3.35
CA THR A 54 11.19 0.77 3.24
C THR A 54 10.46 2.03 3.70
N ILE A 55 9.20 2.24 3.28
CA ILE A 55 8.37 3.38 3.71
C ILE A 55 8.21 3.43 5.24
N LEU A 56 7.96 2.26 5.85
CA LEU A 56 7.77 2.13 7.29
C LEU A 56 9.09 2.32 8.08
N GLU A 57 10.22 1.82 7.56
CA GLU A 57 11.57 2.04 8.11
C GLU A 57 12.01 3.50 7.95
N ASP A 58 11.65 4.11 6.83
CA ASP A 58 11.81 5.54 6.56
C ASP A 58 10.80 6.40 7.33
N GLY A 59 9.97 5.82 8.20
CA GLY A 59 9.12 6.55 9.13
C GLY A 59 8.17 7.56 8.47
N ILE A 60 7.83 7.35 7.20
CA ILE A 60 6.97 8.25 6.43
C ILE A 60 5.56 8.18 7.04
N ASP A 61 4.99 9.34 7.41
CA ASP A 61 3.67 9.40 8.02
C ASP A 61 2.57 9.30 6.95
N VAL A 62 2.11 8.07 6.71
CA VAL A 62 0.99 7.78 5.80
C VAL A 62 -0.28 7.50 6.60
N GLN A 63 -1.35 8.24 6.38
CA GLN A 63 -2.62 8.04 7.10
C GLN A 63 -3.45 6.90 6.52
N LEU A 64 -3.64 6.87 5.20
CA LEU A 64 -4.39 5.85 4.48
C LEU A 64 -3.53 5.31 3.34
N CYS A 65 -3.51 4.00 3.15
CA CYS A 65 -2.87 3.41 1.99
C CYS A 65 -3.69 2.29 1.35
N THR A 66 -3.64 2.22 0.03
CA THR A 66 -4.07 1.08 -0.80
C THR A 66 -2.83 0.40 -1.32
N ILE A 67 -2.73 -0.91 -1.12
CA ILE A 67 -1.54 -1.68 -1.49
C ILE A 67 -1.99 -2.90 -2.27
N GLU A 68 -1.51 -3.06 -3.50
CA GLU A 68 -1.75 -4.27 -4.27
C GLU A 68 -1.13 -5.46 -3.52
N ASN A 69 -1.94 -6.49 -3.27
CA ASN A 69 -1.51 -7.74 -2.66
C ASN A 69 -1.95 -8.91 -3.54
N ARG A 70 -1.45 -8.93 -4.78
CA ARG A 70 -1.78 -9.91 -5.82
C ARG A 70 -1.60 -11.36 -5.33
N ASP A 71 -0.51 -11.62 -4.62
CA ASP A 71 -0.18 -12.95 -4.06
C ASP A 71 -0.95 -13.30 -2.77
N ARG A 72 -1.79 -12.39 -2.26
CA ARG A 72 -2.52 -12.53 -0.98
C ARG A 72 -1.59 -12.89 0.18
N ASN A 73 -0.39 -12.32 0.17
CA ASN A 73 0.66 -12.62 1.11
C ASN A 73 0.32 -12.04 2.50
N SER A 74 0.22 -12.90 3.51
CA SER A 74 -0.05 -12.50 4.90
C SER A 74 1.08 -11.69 5.55
N SER A 75 2.27 -11.66 4.93
CA SER A 75 3.41 -10.87 5.39
C SER A 75 3.13 -9.38 5.36
N LEU A 76 2.42 -8.90 4.33
CA LEU A 76 2.00 -7.50 4.24
C LEU A 76 1.12 -7.13 5.44
N TRP A 77 0.07 -7.92 5.69
CA TRP A 77 -0.81 -7.71 6.83
C TRP A 77 -0.07 -7.71 8.17
N ARG A 78 0.85 -8.66 8.40
CA ARG A 78 1.65 -8.70 9.62
C ARG A 78 2.53 -7.46 9.78
N LEU A 79 3.18 -7.04 8.70
CA LEU A 79 4.03 -5.86 8.67
C LEU A 79 3.22 -4.60 8.99
N MET A 80 2.12 -4.37 8.28
CA MET A 80 1.25 -3.21 8.50
C MET A 80 0.72 -3.18 9.93
N ARG A 81 0.22 -4.31 10.45
CA ARG A 81 -0.28 -4.41 11.82
C ARG A 81 0.78 -4.14 12.87
N LYS A 82 2.02 -4.62 12.68
CA LYS A 82 3.15 -4.34 13.57
C LYS A 82 3.45 -2.84 13.66
N HIS A 83 3.20 -2.09 12.59
CA HIS A 83 3.43 -0.64 12.52
C HIS A 83 2.19 0.21 12.83
N GLY A 84 1.13 -0.38 13.40
CA GLY A 84 -0.05 0.36 13.86
C GLY A 84 -1.08 0.67 12.78
N TYR A 85 -0.97 0.01 11.62
CA TYR A 85 -1.98 0.08 10.58
C TYR A 85 -3.03 -1.02 10.73
N HIS A 86 -4.26 -0.70 10.34
CA HIS A 86 -5.39 -1.60 10.42
C HIS A 86 -5.96 -1.81 9.03
N LEU A 87 -6.12 -3.07 8.65
CA LEU A 87 -6.84 -3.44 7.43
C LEU A 87 -8.32 -3.08 7.62
N ILE A 88 -8.83 -2.15 6.80
CA ILE A 88 -10.22 -1.67 6.87
C ILE A 88 -11.09 -2.16 5.71
N ALA A 89 -10.48 -2.50 4.56
CA ALA A 89 -11.17 -3.06 3.43
C ALA A 89 -10.23 -3.91 2.56
N LYS A 90 -10.81 -4.80 1.76
CA LYS A 90 -10.15 -5.44 0.62
C LYS A 90 -10.99 -5.18 -0.62
N VAL A 91 -10.36 -4.73 -1.69
CA VAL A 91 -11.02 -4.39 -2.96
C VAL A 91 -10.26 -5.10 -4.06
N ALA A 92 -10.83 -6.18 -4.60
CA ALA A 92 -10.12 -7.05 -5.54
C ALA A 92 -8.75 -7.52 -4.99
N SER A 93 -7.64 -7.14 -5.63
CA SER A 93 -6.28 -7.46 -5.20
C SER A 93 -5.73 -6.46 -4.18
N ASP A 94 -6.40 -5.32 -3.95
CA ASP A 94 -5.96 -4.28 -3.04
C ASP A 94 -6.37 -4.53 -1.60
N GLU A 95 -5.44 -4.23 -0.69
CA GLU A 95 -5.69 -4.13 0.73
C GLU A 95 -5.63 -2.67 1.17
N VAL A 96 -6.66 -2.22 1.90
CA VAL A 96 -6.80 -0.84 2.37
C VAL A 96 -6.44 -0.76 3.85
N TYR A 97 -5.40 -0.01 4.17
CA TYR A 97 -4.87 0.14 5.51
C TYR A 97 -4.99 1.57 6.03
N PHE A 98 -5.49 1.71 7.25
CA PHE A 98 -5.61 2.99 7.94
C PHE A 98 -4.71 3.02 9.18
N ARG A 99 -3.94 4.09 9.34
CA ARG A 99 -3.14 4.36 10.54
C ARG A 99 -4.07 4.94 11.61
N SER A 100 -4.42 4.14 12.61
CA SER A 100 -5.27 4.64 13.69
C SER A 100 -4.48 5.59 14.59
N ALA A 101 -4.98 6.81 14.78
CA ALA A 101 -4.74 7.49 16.06
C ALA A 101 -5.34 6.61 17.16
N ARG A 102 -4.63 6.37 18.28
CA ARG A 102 -5.07 5.48 19.38
C ARG A 102 -6.54 5.70 19.83
N SER A 103 -7.12 6.88 19.59
CA SER A 103 -8.50 7.25 19.91
C SER A 103 -9.58 6.78 18.92
N TYR A 104 -9.31 6.71 17.61
CA TYR A 104 -10.37 6.51 16.59
C TYR A 104 -10.92 5.08 16.58
N LEU A 105 -10.08 4.07 16.82
CA LEU A 105 -10.52 2.68 16.93
C LEU A 105 -11.28 2.40 18.21
N ALA A 106 -10.94 3.04 19.34
CA ALA A 106 -11.74 2.94 20.55
C ALA A 106 -13.19 3.38 20.27
N THR A 107 -13.37 4.45 19.48
CA THR A 107 -14.69 4.94 19.06
C THR A 107 -15.39 3.99 18.08
N MET A 108 -14.71 3.47 17.05
CA MET A 108 -15.32 2.54 16.09
C MET A 108 -15.70 1.18 16.70
N PHE A 109 -14.89 0.64 17.61
CA PHE A 109 -15.23 -0.62 18.30
C PHE A 109 -16.35 -0.41 19.32
N ALA A 110 -16.43 0.76 19.97
CA ALA A 110 -17.57 1.13 20.80
C ALA A 110 -18.86 1.25 19.99
N THR A 111 -18.83 1.87 18.81
CA THR A 111 -20.04 2.06 17.96
C THR A 111 -20.47 0.78 17.25
N ARG A 112 -19.56 -0.12 16.85
CA ARG A 112 -19.95 -1.45 16.33
C ARG A 112 -20.63 -2.34 17.37
N ARG A 113 -20.46 -2.08 18.67
CA ARG A 113 -21.21 -2.75 19.75
C ARG A 113 -22.62 -2.16 19.93
N LEU A 114 -22.82 -0.89 19.56
CA LEU A 114 -24.10 -0.17 19.62
C LEU A 114 -24.96 -0.36 18.36
N LEU A 115 -24.38 -0.82 17.24
CA LEU A 115 -25.09 -1.07 15.98
C LEU A 115 -25.47 -2.54 15.75
N ARG A 116 -25.54 -3.36 16.81
CA ARG A 116 -26.27 -4.63 16.68
C ARG A 116 -27.77 -4.32 16.61
N PRO A 117 -28.52 -4.82 15.61
CA PRO A 117 -29.96 -4.75 15.65
C PRO A 117 -30.43 -5.46 16.92
N MET A 118 -31.35 -4.84 17.65
CA MET A 118 -32.10 -5.52 18.69
C MET A 118 -33.01 -6.54 18.01
N THR A 119 -32.56 -7.78 17.91
CA THR A 119 -33.37 -8.96 17.60
C THR A 119 -32.84 -10.14 18.40
#